data_AF-A0A7G8YH42-F1
#
_entry.id   AF-A0A7G8YH42-F1
#
_cell.length_a   1.000
_cell.length_b   1.000
_cell.length_c   1.000
_cell.angle_alpha   90.00
_cell.angle_beta   90.00
_cell.angle_gamma   90.00
#
_symmetry.space_group_name_H-M   'P 1'
#
loop_
_entity.id
_entity.type
_entity.pdbx_description
1 polymer ?
#
loop_
_entity_poly.entity_id
_entity_poly.type
_entity_poly.pdbx_seq_one_letter_code
_entity_poly.pdbx_strand_id
1 'polypeptide(L)'
;MINLHRLINRLFPDRRPDWEQRREREFILAANSLKTLLVTDRGGMSIDPEEIRDQIIASREQLKQLAHKPGAPSRPLNISADLKVAQQTSDVVKASMQPQDCIEMVAWRRLPSGAAARYMCLQSTTTGRFAVATARLFSGSEQSLPSWMEANEVMQVANAIQNPELRWFTTLGDAMDAWDAEL
;
A
#
# COMPACT_ATOMS: atom_id res chain seq x y z
N MET A 1 32.93 8.75 43.01
CA MET A 1 31.67 8.48 42.28
C MET A 1 31.41 6.98 42.35
N ILE A 2 30.40 6.58 43.12
CA ILE A 2 30.06 5.16 43.30
C ILE A 2 29.51 4.64 41.97
N ASN A 3 30.14 3.61 41.42
CA ASN A 3 29.82 3.06 40.11
C ASN A 3 28.51 2.25 40.22
N LEU A 4 27.37 2.92 39.99
CA LEU A 4 26.02 2.39 40.20
C LEU A 4 25.79 1.07 39.43
N HIS A 5 26.41 0.92 38.26
CA HIS A 5 26.42 -0.33 37.49
C HIS A 5 27.03 -1.51 38.25
N ARG A 6 28.11 -1.29 39.00
CA ARG A 6 28.81 -2.36 39.74
C ARG A 6 28.00 -2.84 40.95
N LEU A 7 27.19 -1.95 41.54
CA LEU A 7 26.26 -2.30 42.62
C LEU A 7 25.04 -3.06 42.07
N ILE A 8 24.47 -2.61 40.96
CA ILE A 8 23.31 -3.28 40.33
C ILE A 8 23.69 -4.67 39.84
N ASN A 9 24.82 -4.84 39.16
CA ASN A 9 25.28 -6.16 38.71
C ASN A 9 25.62 -7.11 39.87
N ARG A 10 25.87 -6.59 41.07
CA ARG A 10 26.08 -7.38 42.29
C ARG A 10 24.76 -7.79 42.94
N LEU A 11 23.72 -6.93 42.89
CA LEU A 11 22.39 -7.26 43.39
C LEU A 11 21.58 -8.15 42.41
N PHE A 12 21.79 -7.95 41.11
CA PHE A 12 21.09 -8.67 40.03
C PHE A 12 22.13 -9.18 39.02
N PRO A 13 22.85 -10.27 39.34
CA PRO A 13 23.81 -10.86 38.42
C PRO A 13 23.08 -11.38 37.18
N ASP A 14 23.57 -11.02 36.00
CA ASP A 14 23.10 -11.58 34.75
C ASP A 14 23.44 -13.08 34.73
N ARG A 15 22.40 -13.92 34.64
CA ARG A 15 22.51 -15.39 34.65
C ARG A 15 22.62 -15.98 33.24
N ARG A 16 22.56 -15.15 32.20
CA ARG A 16 22.68 -15.59 30.81
C ARG A 16 24.10 -16.10 30.53
N PRO A 17 24.26 -17.15 29.71
CA PRO A 17 25.57 -17.70 29.40
C PRO A 17 26.48 -16.69 28.69
N ASP A 18 27.80 -16.80 28.90
CA ASP A 18 28.79 -15.83 28.44
C ASP A 18 28.76 -15.59 26.91
N TRP A 19 28.37 -16.60 26.13
CA TRP A 19 28.27 -16.47 24.68
C TRP A 19 27.10 -15.56 24.25
N GLU A 20 25.99 -15.56 24.98
CA GLU A 20 24.86 -14.66 24.72
C GLU A 20 25.25 -13.22 25.04
N GLN A 21 25.90 -13.01 26.19
CA GLN A 21 26.38 -11.67 26.59
C GLN A 21 27.41 -11.11 25.61
N ARG A 22 28.29 -11.97 25.07
CA ARG A 22 29.28 -11.56 24.06
C ARG A 22 28.59 -11.17 22.76
N ARG A 23 27.63 -11.97 22.29
CA ARG A 23 26.85 -11.70 21.09
C ARG A 23 26.02 -10.41 21.21
N GLU A 24 25.42 -10.16 22.37
CA GLU A 24 24.69 -8.92 22.64
C GLU A 24 25.61 -7.70 22.60
N ARG A 25 26.82 -7.80 23.17
CA ARG A 25 27.81 -6.71 23.11
C ARG A 25 28.30 -6.44 21.69
N GLU A 26 28.57 -7.48 20.92
CA GLU A 26 28.95 -7.36 19.51
C GLU A 26 27.83 -6.71 18.69
N PHE A 27 26.57 -7.09 18.95
CA PHE A 27 25.40 -6.45 18.35
C PHE A 27 25.29 -4.97 18.73
N ILE A 28 25.41 -4.63 20.01
CA ILE A 28 25.33 -3.24 20.49
C ILE A 28 26.44 -2.38 19.87
N LEU A 29 27.67 -2.91 19.77
CA LEU A 29 28.79 -2.21 19.14
C LEU A 29 28.55 -1.99 17.64
N ALA A 30 28.05 -3.00 16.93
CA ALA A 30 27.71 -2.87 15.52
C ALA A 30 26.55 -1.88 15.31
N ALA A 31 25.50 -1.95 16.13
CA ALA A 31 24.36 -1.04 16.07
C ALA A 31 24.78 0.41 16.36
N ASN A 32 25.59 0.64 17.39
CA ASN A 32 26.11 1.97 17.76
C ASN A 32 27.18 2.50 16.78
N SER A 33 27.72 1.65 15.90
CA SER A 33 28.57 2.11 14.81
C SER A 33 27.77 2.76 13.66
N LEU A 34 26.45 2.53 13.62
CA LEU A 34 25.56 3.23 12.71
C LEU A 34 25.30 4.63 13.27
N LYS A 35 25.53 5.66 12.46
CA LYS A 35 25.33 7.07 12.86
C LYS A 35 23.91 7.36 13.36
N THR A 36 22.94 6.63 12.86
CA THR A 36 21.52 6.83 13.12
C THR A 36 21.00 6.11 14.36
N LEU A 37 21.75 5.15 14.91
CA LEU A 37 21.18 4.19 15.84
C LEU A 37 21.99 4.08 17.13
N LEU A 38 21.28 4.18 18.25
CA LEU A 38 21.82 3.97 19.58
C LEU A 38 21.05 2.86 20.28
N VAL A 39 21.78 1.84 20.71
CA VAL A 39 21.28 0.70 21.46
C VAL A 39 21.97 0.67 22.82
N THR A 40 21.16 0.50 23.85
CA THR A 40 21.60 0.38 25.24
C THR A 40 21.66 -1.09 25.68
N ASP A 41 22.45 -1.36 26.71
CA ASP A 41 22.61 -2.67 27.35
C ASP A 41 21.34 -3.22 28.02
N ARG A 42 20.28 -2.40 28.13
CA ARG A 42 18.96 -2.79 28.67
C ARG A 42 17.89 -2.99 27.59
N GLY A 43 18.29 -3.06 26.32
CA GLY A 43 17.37 -3.25 25.20
C GLY A 43 16.60 -2.00 24.78
N GLY A 44 16.94 -0.83 25.33
CA GLY A 44 16.44 0.44 24.82
C GLY A 44 17.13 0.79 23.51
N MET A 45 16.34 1.18 22.51
CA MET A 45 16.79 1.58 21.18
C MET A 45 16.28 3.01 20.91
N SER A 46 17.18 3.90 20.49
CA SER A 46 16.84 5.26 20.07
C SER A 46 17.46 5.55 18.71
N ILE A 47 16.73 6.27 17.88
CA ILE A 47 17.17 6.69 16.55
C ILE A 47 17.35 8.20 16.57
N ASP A 48 18.44 8.71 16.00
CA ASP A 48 18.65 10.15 15.86
C ASP A 48 17.62 10.72 14.84
N PRO A 49 16.73 11.63 15.25
CA PRO A 49 15.67 12.15 14.38
C PRO A 49 16.17 13.06 13.26
N GLU A 50 17.41 13.58 13.32
CA GLU A 50 17.87 14.58 12.34
C GLU A 50 18.12 13.99 10.94
N GLU A 51 18.67 12.78 10.84
CA GLU A 51 18.89 12.14 9.53
C GLU A 51 17.57 11.70 8.87
N ILE A 52 16.57 11.32 9.67
CA ILE A 52 15.21 11.02 9.18
C ILE A 52 14.57 12.30 8.62
N ARG A 53 14.77 13.43 9.28
CA ARG A 53 14.25 14.73 8.83
C ARG A 53 14.81 15.08 7.45
N ASP A 54 16.13 14.95 7.26
CA ASP A 54 16.78 15.25 6.00
C ASP A 54 16.31 14.31 4.87
N GLN A 55 16.17 13.02 5.17
CA GLN A 55 15.65 12.03 4.21
C GLN A 55 14.21 12.34 3.79
N ILE A 56 13.35 12.75 4.74
CA ILE A 56 11.96 13.13 4.46
C ILE A 56 11.90 14.42 3.62
N ILE A 57 12.75 15.41 3.92
CA ILE A 57 12.83 16.65 3.16
C ILE A 57 13.29 16.37 1.73
N ALA A 58 14.37 15.60 1.54
CA ALA A 58 14.88 15.22 0.23
C ALA A 58 13.83 14.44 -0.60
N SER A 59 13.14 13.48 0.03
CA SER A 59 12.07 12.71 -0.62
C SER A 59 10.90 13.63 -1.02
N ARG A 60 10.53 14.58 -0.16
CA ARG A 60 9.48 15.56 -0.47
C ARG A 60 9.87 16.47 -1.63
N GLU A 61 11.14 16.87 -1.73
CA GLU A 61 11.63 17.67 -2.85
C GLU A 61 11.62 16.91 -4.18
N GLN A 62 12.00 15.63 -4.18
CA GLN A 62 11.90 14.78 -5.36
C GLN A 62 10.45 14.62 -5.83
N LEU A 63 9.52 14.46 -4.88
CA LEU A 63 8.10 14.26 -5.17
C LEU A 63 7.35 15.56 -5.53
N LYS A 64 7.93 16.75 -5.30
CA LYS A 64 7.33 18.04 -5.75
C LYS A 64 7.10 18.07 -7.26
N GLN A 65 7.90 17.35 -8.05
CA GLN A 65 7.75 17.29 -9.51
C GLN A 65 6.54 16.47 -9.96
N LEU A 66 6.05 15.58 -9.09
CA LEU A 66 4.87 14.75 -9.37
C LEU A 66 3.57 15.44 -8.95
N ALA A 67 3.64 16.47 -8.12
CA ALA A 67 2.49 17.27 -7.74
C ALA A 67 2.11 18.21 -8.90
N HIS A 68 0.95 17.96 -9.51
CA HIS A 68 0.36 18.84 -10.52
C HIS A 68 0.17 20.25 -9.94
N LYS A 69 0.72 21.28 -10.58
CA LYS A 69 0.47 22.68 -10.21
C LYS A 69 -0.90 23.08 -10.74
N PRO A 70 -1.93 23.32 -9.89
CA PRO A 70 -3.18 23.85 -10.39
C PRO A 70 -3.01 25.36 -10.54
N GLY A 71 -2.95 25.87 -11.77
CA GLY A 71 -3.02 27.31 -12.01
C GLY A 71 -2.13 27.82 -13.13
N ALA A 72 -2.46 27.48 -14.36
CA ALA A 72 -2.33 28.42 -15.48
C ALA A 72 -3.75 28.61 -16.03
N PRO A 73 -4.24 29.84 -16.26
CA PRO A 73 -5.61 30.05 -16.71
C PRO A 73 -5.75 29.50 -18.12
N SER A 74 -6.53 28.42 -18.24
CA SER A 74 -6.89 27.83 -19.52
C SER A 74 -7.58 28.89 -20.39
N ARG A 75 -6.94 29.15 -21.52
CA ARG A 75 -7.48 29.89 -22.68
C ARG A 75 -8.95 29.50 -22.91
N PRO A 76 -9.87 30.45 -23.15
CA PRO A 76 -11.28 30.12 -23.37
C PRO A 76 -11.41 29.30 -24.65
N LEU A 77 -12.03 28.13 -24.51
CA LEU A 77 -12.29 27.18 -25.59
C LEU A 77 -13.49 27.68 -26.40
N ASN A 78 -13.30 28.01 -27.67
CA ASN A 78 -14.38 28.33 -28.59
C ASN A 78 -15.01 27.01 -29.09
N ILE A 79 -16.15 26.64 -28.50
CA ILE A 79 -16.89 25.37 -28.72
C ILE A 79 -17.49 25.25 -30.14
N SER A 80 -17.43 26.28 -30.97
CA SER A 80 -18.11 26.31 -32.28
C SER A 80 -17.28 25.82 -33.48
N ALA A 81 -15.96 25.65 -33.34
CA ALA A 81 -15.10 25.25 -34.47
C ALA A 81 -14.85 23.72 -34.56
N ASP A 82 -14.80 23.02 -33.42
CA ASP A 82 -14.38 21.62 -33.38
C ASP A 82 -15.49 20.60 -33.71
N LEU A 83 -16.74 21.04 -33.79
CA LEU A 83 -17.88 20.13 -34.05
C LEU A 83 -17.97 19.67 -35.51
N LYS A 84 -17.19 20.24 -36.44
CA LYS A 84 -17.24 19.88 -37.87
C LYS A 84 -16.18 18.86 -38.34
N VAL A 85 -15.24 18.47 -37.48
CA VAL A 85 -14.18 17.50 -37.87
C VAL A 85 -14.51 16.05 -37.42
N ALA A 86 -15.52 15.87 -36.58
CA ALA A 86 -15.84 14.57 -35.97
C ALA A 86 -16.55 13.53 -36.85
N GLN A 87 -16.70 13.74 -38.17
CA GLN A 87 -17.51 12.86 -39.02
C GLN A 87 -16.77 12.10 -40.12
N GLN A 88 -15.43 12.19 -40.17
CA GLN A 88 -14.64 11.43 -41.13
C GLN A 88 -13.34 10.96 -40.50
N THR A 89 -13.38 9.81 -39.83
CA THR A 89 -12.33 8.75 -39.80
C THR A 89 -12.67 7.77 -38.70
N SER A 90 -13.37 6.70 -39.08
CA SER A 90 -13.29 5.43 -38.38
C SER A 90 -11.93 4.80 -38.69
N ASP A 91 -11.47 3.92 -37.79
CA ASP A 91 -10.25 3.11 -37.86
C ASP A 91 -8.91 3.84 -37.72
N VAL A 92 -8.37 3.83 -36.50
CA VAL A 92 -7.25 2.95 -36.13
C VAL A 92 -7.08 3.00 -34.61
N VAL A 93 -7.09 1.80 -34.01
CA VAL A 93 -6.85 1.51 -32.60
C VAL A 93 -5.63 2.26 -32.07
N LYS A 94 -5.89 3.26 -31.22
CA LYS A 94 -4.95 3.67 -30.18
C LYS A 94 -5.82 3.92 -28.96
N ALA A 95 -5.77 2.98 -28.02
CA ALA A 95 -6.35 3.15 -26.69
C ALA A 95 -5.75 4.41 -26.09
N SER A 96 -6.45 5.52 -26.28
CA SER A 96 -6.27 6.72 -25.52
C SER A 96 -6.60 6.30 -24.09
N MET A 97 -5.56 6.12 -23.26
CA MET A 97 -5.70 5.98 -21.81
C MET A 97 -6.29 7.28 -21.30
N GLN A 98 -7.60 7.42 -21.46
CA GLN A 98 -8.35 8.38 -20.70
C GLN A 98 -8.20 7.99 -19.22
N PRO A 99 -7.99 8.96 -18.32
CA PRO A 99 -7.96 8.67 -16.89
C PRO A 99 -9.28 7.98 -16.51
N GLN A 100 -9.18 6.72 -16.09
CA GLN A 100 -10.33 5.91 -15.70
C GLN A 100 -10.61 6.15 -14.22
N ASP A 101 -11.47 7.11 -13.92
CA ASP A 101 -11.92 7.39 -12.56
C ASP A 101 -12.77 6.22 -12.06
N CYS A 102 -12.37 5.63 -10.93
CA CYS A 102 -13.03 4.48 -10.31
C CYS A 102 -13.34 4.74 -8.83
N ILE A 103 -14.47 4.22 -8.36
CA ILE A 103 -14.86 4.20 -6.94
C ILE A 103 -14.65 2.78 -6.43
N GLU A 104 -13.92 2.65 -5.32
CA GLU A 104 -13.80 1.38 -4.61
C GLU A 104 -15.09 1.07 -3.84
N MET A 105 -15.57 -0.15 -3.95
CA MET A 105 -16.70 -0.67 -3.19
C MET A 105 -16.34 -2.03 -2.59
N VAL A 106 -16.75 -2.22 -1.34
CA VAL A 106 -16.55 -3.49 -0.63
C VAL A 106 -17.87 -4.24 -0.58
N ALA A 107 -17.87 -5.48 -1.07
CA ALA A 107 -19.01 -6.37 -1.02
C ALA A 107 -18.66 -7.63 -0.21
N TRP A 108 -19.67 -8.19 0.47
CA TRP A 108 -19.54 -9.43 1.23
C TRP A 108 -20.56 -10.44 0.74
N ARG A 109 -20.13 -11.70 0.61
CA ARG A 109 -21.00 -12.81 0.21
C ARG A 109 -20.74 -14.02 1.08
N ARG A 110 -21.80 -14.73 1.46
CA ARG A 110 -21.68 -16.06 2.06
C ARG A 110 -21.75 -17.11 0.95
N LEU A 111 -20.74 -17.96 0.87
CA LEU A 111 -20.65 -19.00 -0.15
C LEU A 111 -21.38 -20.28 0.28
N PRO A 112 -21.80 -21.14 -0.67
CA PRO A 112 -22.43 -22.43 -0.35
C PRO A 112 -21.55 -23.35 0.51
N SER A 113 -20.23 -23.20 0.44
CA SER A 113 -19.26 -23.91 1.28
C SER A 113 -19.31 -23.52 2.76
N GLY A 114 -20.07 -22.47 3.10
CA GLY A 114 -20.13 -21.90 4.45
C GLY A 114 -19.07 -20.83 4.74
N ALA A 115 -18.11 -20.63 3.83
CA ALA A 115 -17.13 -19.56 3.91
C ALA A 115 -17.77 -18.17 3.64
N ALA A 116 -17.14 -17.12 4.15
CA ALA A 116 -17.49 -15.74 3.82
C ALA A 116 -16.42 -15.17 2.88
N ALA A 117 -16.83 -14.54 1.79
CA ALA A 117 -15.92 -13.88 0.86
C ALA A 117 -16.11 -12.35 0.92
N ARG A 118 -15.01 -11.61 0.93
CA ARG A 118 -14.96 -10.16 0.78
C ARG A 118 -14.41 -9.83 -0.61
N TYR A 119 -15.16 -9.08 -1.39
CA TYR A 119 -14.77 -8.61 -2.71
C TYR A 119 -14.45 -7.13 -2.64
N MET A 120 -13.33 -6.73 -3.23
CA MET A 120 -13.03 -5.33 -3.54
C MET A 120 -13.35 -5.10 -5.00
N CYS A 121 -14.41 -4.33 -5.23
CA CYS A 121 -14.94 -4.04 -6.55
C CYS A 121 -14.66 -2.58 -6.93
N LEU A 122 -14.56 -2.33 -8.22
CA LEU A 122 -14.37 -1.01 -8.80
C LEU A 122 -15.62 -0.62 -9.58
N GLN A 123 -16.13 0.58 -9.33
CA GLN A 123 -17.15 1.21 -10.17
C GLN A 123 -16.51 2.26 -11.06
N SER A 124 -16.65 2.13 -12.38
CA SER A 124 -16.27 3.21 -13.28
C SER A 124 -17.24 4.38 -13.12
N THR A 125 -16.74 5.59 -12.88
CA THR A 125 -17.59 6.79 -12.78
C THR A 125 -18.16 7.22 -14.13
N THR A 126 -17.47 6.88 -15.22
CA THR A 126 -17.88 7.21 -16.60
C THR A 126 -18.95 6.27 -17.12
N THR A 127 -18.80 4.97 -16.88
CA THR A 127 -19.67 3.94 -17.47
C THR A 127 -20.67 3.36 -16.48
N GLY A 128 -20.49 3.59 -15.18
CA GLY A 128 -21.29 2.98 -14.11
C GLY A 128 -21.08 1.47 -13.95
N ARG A 129 -20.17 0.87 -14.73
CA ARG A 129 -19.90 -0.58 -14.72
C ARG A 129 -19.03 -1.00 -13.55
N PHE A 130 -19.10 -2.28 -13.23
CA PHE A 130 -18.48 -2.90 -12.07
C PHE A 130 -17.41 -3.92 -12.49
N ALA A 131 -16.29 -3.96 -11.80
CA ALA A 131 -15.30 -5.02 -11.94
C ALA A 131 -14.83 -5.49 -10.56
N VAL A 132 -14.49 -6.77 -10.41
CA VAL A 132 -13.83 -7.26 -9.19
C VAL A 132 -12.33 -7.08 -9.37
N ALA A 133 -11.69 -6.32 -8.48
CA ALA A 133 -10.24 -6.14 -8.50
C ALA A 133 -9.52 -7.29 -7.78
N THR A 134 -10.09 -7.75 -6.66
CA THR A 134 -9.59 -8.90 -5.90
C THR A 134 -10.66 -9.36 -4.90
N ALA A 135 -10.53 -10.59 -4.42
CA ALA A 135 -11.39 -11.15 -3.40
C ALA A 135 -10.60 -11.94 -2.36
N ARG A 136 -11.11 -11.96 -1.12
CA ARG A 136 -10.54 -12.70 0.00
C ARG A 136 -11.56 -13.66 0.59
N LEU A 137 -11.17 -14.91 0.76
CA LEU A 137 -11.98 -15.96 1.35
C LEU A 137 -11.64 -16.11 2.84
N PHE A 138 -12.66 -16.03 3.68
CA PHE A 138 -12.58 -16.27 5.11
C PHE A 138 -13.28 -17.60 5.41
N SER A 139 -12.48 -18.64 5.64
CA SER A 139 -12.95 -19.90 6.21
C SER A 139 -12.64 -19.89 7.71
N GLY A 140 -13.43 -20.58 8.53
CA GLY A 140 -13.37 -20.52 10.00
C GLY A 140 -12.03 -20.90 10.66
N SER A 141 -11.01 -21.28 9.88
CA SER A 141 -9.66 -21.60 10.33
C SER A 141 -8.61 -20.51 10.06
N GLU A 142 -8.92 -19.43 9.35
CA GLU A 142 -7.94 -18.35 9.14
C GLU A 142 -7.86 -17.45 10.38
N GLN A 143 -6.87 -17.74 11.23
CA GLN A 143 -6.34 -16.80 12.20
C GLN A 143 -6.00 -15.51 11.46
N SER A 144 -6.66 -14.42 11.86
CA SER A 144 -6.51 -13.05 11.35
C SER A 144 -5.09 -12.80 10.84
N LEU A 145 -4.96 -12.62 9.52
CA LEU A 145 -3.65 -12.42 8.89
C LEU A 145 -3.00 -11.16 9.49
N PRO A 146 -1.67 -11.14 9.66
CA PRO A 146 -0.95 -9.96 10.14
C PRO A 146 -1.26 -8.72 9.30
N SER A 147 -1.34 -7.54 9.93
CA SER A 147 -1.71 -6.27 9.28
C SER A 147 -0.84 -5.87 8.08
N TRP A 148 0.43 -6.31 8.02
CA TRP A 148 1.29 -6.08 6.85
C TRP A 148 0.82 -6.82 5.59
N MET A 149 0.03 -7.87 5.75
CA MET A 149 -0.56 -8.64 4.65
C MET A 149 -1.86 -8.00 4.13
N GLU A 150 -2.53 -7.19 4.94
CA GLU A 150 -3.62 -6.29 4.50
C GLU A 150 -3.08 -5.15 3.62
N ALA A 151 -1.83 -4.71 3.85
CA ALA A 151 -1.20 -3.65 3.06
C ALA A 151 -1.04 -4.00 1.57
N ASN A 152 -1.13 -5.28 1.18
CA ASN A 152 -1.09 -5.70 -0.22
C ASN A 152 -2.41 -5.43 -0.97
N GLU A 153 -3.52 -5.23 -0.26
CA GLU A 153 -4.84 -5.03 -0.87
C GLU A 153 -4.86 -3.79 -1.78
N VAL A 154 -4.29 -2.68 -1.32
CA VAL A 154 -4.18 -1.43 -2.10
C VAL A 154 -3.35 -1.62 -3.36
N MET A 155 -2.25 -2.37 -3.27
CA MET A 155 -1.38 -2.68 -4.42
C MET A 155 -2.09 -3.59 -5.42
N GLN A 156 -2.85 -4.59 -4.95
CA GLN A 156 -3.64 -5.46 -5.83
C GLN A 156 -4.71 -4.65 -6.58
N VAL A 157 -5.39 -3.73 -5.91
CA VAL A 157 -6.36 -2.84 -6.57
C VAL A 157 -5.69 -1.93 -7.59
N ALA A 158 -4.54 -1.33 -7.26
CA ALA A 158 -3.78 -0.51 -8.19
C ALA A 158 -3.35 -1.31 -9.44
N ASN A 159 -2.87 -2.54 -9.25
CA ASN A 159 -2.50 -3.43 -10.35
C ASN A 159 -3.72 -3.83 -11.19
N ALA A 160 -4.86 -4.08 -10.57
CA ALA A 160 -6.11 -4.39 -11.27
C ALA A 160 -6.59 -3.24 -12.16
N ILE A 161 -6.50 -1.99 -11.68
CA ILE A 161 -6.84 -0.78 -12.47
C ILE A 161 -5.92 -0.64 -13.69
N GLN A 162 -4.65 -1.00 -13.55
CA GLN A 162 -3.68 -0.96 -14.65
C GLN A 162 -3.83 -2.15 -15.63
N ASN A 163 -4.57 -3.19 -15.25
CA ASN A 163 -4.72 -4.38 -16.06
C ASN A 163 -5.73 -4.14 -17.21
N PRO A 164 -5.30 -4.20 -18.49
CA PRO A 164 -6.20 -4.04 -19.63
C PRO A 164 -7.22 -5.18 -19.78
N GLU A 165 -7.00 -6.32 -19.14
CA GLU A 165 -7.89 -7.48 -19.17
C GLU A 165 -8.97 -7.46 -18.09
N LEU A 166 -9.03 -6.39 -17.29
CA LEU A 166 -10.04 -6.23 -16.24
C LEU A 166 -11.45 -6.24 -16.86
N ARG A 167 -12.25 -7.25 -16.51
CA ARG A 167 -13.60 -7.45 -17.06
C ARG A 167 -14.62 -6.58 -16.34
N TRP A 168 -15.35 -5.77 -17.10
CA TRP A 168 -16.37 -4.86 -16.60
C TRP A 168 -17.78 -5.38 -16.90
N PHE A 169 -18.63 -5.41 -15.88
CA PHE A 169 -19.99 -5.92 -15.90
C PHE A 169 -21.02 -4.84 -15.61
N THR A 170 -22.27 -5.09 -16.00
CA THR A 170 -23.39 -4.16 -15.80
C THR A 170 -23.85 -4.08 -14.36
N THR A 171 -23.74 -5.18 -13.61
CA THR A 171 -24.12 -5.23 -12.20
C THR A 171 -22.97 -5.73 -11.33
N LEU A 172 -23.01 -5.34 -10.06
CA LEU A 172 -22.06 -5.84 -9.05
C LEU A 172 -22.18 -7.36 -8.85
N GLY A 173 -23.41 -7.90 -8.94
CA GLY A 173 -23.68 -9.32 -8.81
C GLY A 173 -22.98 -10.13 -9.89
N ASP A 174 -23.15 -9.74 -11.15
CA ASP A 174 -22.54 -10.43 -12.30
C ASP A 174 -21.01 -10.43 -12.22
N ALA A 175 -20.42 -9.33 -11.73
CA ALA A 175 -18.97 -9.24 -11.54
C ALA A 175 -18.46 -10.23 -10.48
N MET A 176 -19.17 -10.36 -9.36
CA MET A 176 -18.83 -11.34 -8.31
C MET A 176 -19.07 -12.77 -8.79
N ASP A 177 -20.15 -13.03 -9.53
CA ASP A 177 -20.46 -14.37 -10.05
C ASP A 177 -19.43 -14.81 -11.10
N ALA A 178 -18.96 -13.89 -11.94
CA ALA A 178 -17.88 -14.16 -12.88
C ALA A 178 -16.55 -14.47 -12.18
N TRP A 179 -16.25 -13.75 -11.08
CA TRP A 179 -15.07 -14.03 -10.26
C TRP A 179 -15.16 -15.41 -9.60
N ASP A 180 -16.32 -15.74 -9.02
CA ASP A 180 -16.56 -17.03 -8.37
C ASP A 180 -16.47 -18.22 -9.36
N ALA A 181 -16.78 -17.99 -10.64
CA ALA A 181 -16.65 -19.01 -11.69
C ALA A 181 -15.19 -19.28 -12.12
N GLU A 182 -14.26 -18.39 -11.80
CA GLU A 182 -12.83 -18.52 -12.10
C GLU A 182 -12.02 -19.14 -10.95
N LEU A 183 -12.66 -19.39 -9.80
CA LEU A 183 -12.12 -20.02 -8.58
C LEU A 183 -12.18 -21.55 -8.64
#